data_AF-A0A842VBW1-F1
#
_entry.id   AF-A0A842VBW1-F1
#
_cell.length_a   1.000
_cell.length_b   1.000
_cell.length_c   1.000
_cell.angle_alpha   90.00
_cell.angle_beta   90.00
_cell.angle_gamma   90.00
#
_symmetry.space_group_name_H-M   'P 1'
#
loop_
_entity.id
_entity.type
_entity.pdbx_description
1 polymer ?
#
loop_
_entity_poly.entity_id
_entity_poly.type
_entity_poly.pdbx_seq_one_letter_code
_entity_poly.pdbx_strand_id
1 'polypeptide(L)'
;TPSPQPTLSPSTSQLKPPSQTTPVPPRPSVPPQSSIEEPIQEPDVPVDPYPNRTDPGVLREQKGGIVLEPRVSDKIEGGRVKMSANTLQQLGLGQGMLIAWEDPLTRAMGSARIDVGQVGDSELVMSKDTKEDTNIHAEKIVVYSTEPPIEQASEIMLEVQATPNLRGYCRVSPRIQHTLSIQNEDILSFEDELTGAIGAGKVQILEDIPDNTIVIDNEILEASGIGSFEVKVSKNQRQIMPLQSISLGISPISGENMWEIISIARQRIDQLKSFISNYIIFKGIKLRFKELNIACSILNCVPDLTGDILAKVTENTTLNLSPTGLIPFNAILIIDISRSMMARDVYVTNIAPAIEGIKAAMESREIQEFLKKFKDGINIPRRISAAFAAVLFLSEKVGRGFGEKVSVIRFADEAQVLPFGDGFYMDSASGKKGILEEAARLIVDRIGNAYGQATNMGDAMVKAQQVLFEFQNMNPDQPTMIILLTDGVPTDPNDFLEAIKMFSENPNVVIYIVGLGNPDDEMMSKAAKLCGGEYFKPEDAGELLIWYSKRARDLTVKLKAHTK
;
A
#
# COMPACT_ATOMS: atom_id res chain seq x y z
N THR A 1 -36.98 -4.63 -23.72
CA THR A 1 -37.39 -5.92 -23.12
C THR A 1 -36.68 -6.07 -21.79
N PRO A 2 -37.34 -5.84 -20.65
CA PRO A 2 -36.71 -5.98 -19.34
C PRO A 2 -36.86 -7.40 -18.79
N SER A 3 -35.79 -7.89 -18.17
CA SER A 3 -35.66 -9.22 -17.56
C SER A 3 -36.48 -9.34 -16.25
N PRO A 4 -36.97 -10.53 -15.88
CA PRO A 4 -37.89 -10.70 -14.76
C PRO A 4 -37.17 -10.79 -13.40
N GLN A 5 -37.75 -10.12 -12.40
CA GLN A 5 -37.42 -10.28 -10.98
C GLN A 5 -37.86 -11.65 -10.45
N PRO A 6 -37.14 -12.26 -9.49
CA PRO A 6 -37.60 -13.46 -8.81
C PRO A 6 -38.69 -13.14 -7.76
N THR A 7 -39.77 -13.90 -7.87
CA THR A 7 -40.94 -13.97 -6.99
C THR A 7 -40.61 -14.60 -5.64
N LEU A 8 -40.87 -13.86 -4.56
CA LEU A 8 -41.00 -14.39 -3.20
C LEU A 8 -42.37 -15.05 -3.04
N SER A 9 -42.39 -16.31 -2.61
CA SER A 9 -43.64 -17.01 -2.23
C SER A 9 -43.81 -17.02 -0.71
N PRO A 10 -45.06 -17.01 -0.19
CA PRO A 10 -45.38 -16.69 1.20
C PRO A 10 -45.77 -17.91 2.06
N SER A 11 -45.77 -17.68 3.39
CA SER A 11 -46.57 -18.36 4.45
C SER A 11 -46.22 -19.84 4.69
N THR A 12 -46.34 -20.48 5.85
CA THR A 12 -46.94 -20.34 7.19
C THR A 12 -46.36 -21.57 7.95
N SER A 13 -46.27 -21.74 9.27
CA SER A 13 -47.21 -21.57 10.37
C SER A 13 -46.49 -22.00 11.67
N GLN A 14 -46.96 -21.43 12.77
CA GLN A 14 -46.73 -21.80 14.17
C GLN A 14 -46.66 -23.31 14.43
N LEU A 15 -45.82 -23.72 15.40
CA LEU A 15 -46.17 -24.71 16.43
C LEU A 15 -45.25 -24.56 17.65
N LYS A 16 -45.87 -24.71 18.82
CA LYS A 16 -45.39 -24.49 20.20
C LYS A 16 -44.55 -25.68 20.73
N PRO A 17 -43.88 -25.52 21.90
CA PRO A 17 -42.72 -26.33 22.31
C PRO A 17 -43.10 -27.62 23.05
N PRO A 18 -42.20 -28.61 23.14
CA PRO A 18 -42.31 -29.68 24.12
C PRO A 18 -41.39 -29.42 25.31
N SER A 19 -42.03 -29.16 26.45
CA SER A 19 -41.53 -29.46 27.79
C SER A 19 -41.52 -30.97 28.00
N GLN A 20 -40.36 -31.55 28.36
CA GLN A 20 -40.29 -32.89 28.94
C GLN A 20 -39.42 -32.91 30.19
N THR A 21 -40.13 -32.95 31.30
CA THR A 21 -39.73 -33.41 32.63
C THR A 21 -39.53 -34.94 32.60
N THR A 22 -38.36 -35.41 33.03
CA THR A 22 -38.12 -36.83 33.31
C THR A 22 -38.53 -37.21 34.75
N PRO A 23 -38.96 -38.47 34.98
CA PRO A 23 -39.69 -38.86 36.19
C PRO A 23 -38.77 -39.40 37.28
N VAL A 24 -39.08 -39.04 38.52
CA VAL A 24 -38.53 -39.60 39.76
C VAL A 24 -39.17 -40.98 40.01
N PRO A 25 -38.41 -42.07 40.22
CA PRO A 25 -38.96 -43.36 40.63
C PRO A 25 -39.24 -43.44 42.14
N PRO A 26 -40.16 -44.34 42.57
CA PRO A 26 -40.88 -44.26 43.84
C PRO A 26 -40.09 -44.75 45.06
N ARG A 27 -40.33 -44.10 46.20
CA ARG A 27 -39.95 -44.56 47.55
C ARG A 27 -40.70 -45.85 47.91
N PRO A 28 -40.00 -46.91 48.37
CA PRO A 28 -40.62 -47.98 49.13
C PRO A 28 -40.86 -47.56 50.58
N SER A 29 -42.05 -47.89 51.07
CA SER A 29 -42.51 -47.80 52.44
C SER A 29 -41.70 -48.67 53.42
N VAL A 30 -41.28 -48.06 54.52
CA VAL A 30 -40.69 -48.72 55.69
C VAL A 30 -41.79 -49.31 56.59
N PRO A 31 -41.70 -50.56 57.05
CA PRO A 31 -42.37 -51.03 58.26
C PRO A 31 -41.43 -50.92 59.49
N PRO A 32 -41.99 -50.75 60.70
CA PRO A 32 -41.19 -50.57 61.91
C PRO A 32 -40.78 -51.94 62.47
N GLN A 33 -39.49 -52.15 62.69
CA GLN A 33 -39.02 -53.20 63.59
C GLN A 33 -37.98 -52.64 64.56
N SER A 34 -38.43 -52.53 65.80
CA SER A 34 -37.66 -52.41 67.02
C SER A 34 -36.91 -53.71 67.31
N SER A 35 -35.60 -53.63 67.47
CA SER A 35 -34.84 -54.59 68.27
C SER A 35 -33.64 -53.87 68.88
N ILE A 36 -33.58 -53.98 70.20
CA ILE A 36 -32.57 -53.49 71.12
C ILE A 36 -31.32 -54.34 70.92
N GLU A 37 -30.18 -53.73 70.59
CA GLU A 37 -28.87 -54.36 70.67
C GLU A 37 -27.82 -53.35 71.16
N GLU A 38 -26.88 -53.89 71.94
CA GLU A 38 -26.02 -53.25 72.92
C GLU A 38 -24.96 -52.29 72.34
N PRO A 39 -24.45 -51.31 73.14
CA PRO A 39 -23.44 -50.38 72.67
C PRO A 39 -22.07 -51.08 72.56
N ILE A 40 -21.68 -51.44 71.35
CA ILE A 40 -20.29 -51.74 71.02
C ILE A 40 -19.59 -50.40 70.83
N GLN A 41 -18.66 -50.08 71.73
CA GLN A 41 -17.71 -48.99 71.54
C GLN A 41 -16.86 -49.30 70.30
N GLU A 42 -17.18 -48.68 69.17
CA GLU A 42 -16.24 -48.59 68.06
C GLU A 42 -15.04 -47.74 68.49
N PRO A 43 -13.81 -48.20 68.21
CA PRO A 43 -12.64 -47.38 68.46
C PRO A 43 -12.71 -46.12 67.59
N ASP A 44 -12.47 -44.98 68.22
CA ASP A 44 -12.31 -43.65 67.61
C ASP A 44 -11.08 -43.69 66.68
N VAL A 45 -11.24 -44.29 65.50
CA VAL A 45 -10.22 -44.23 64.45
C VAL A 45 -10.34 -42.83 63.85
N PRO A 46 -9.30 -41.98 63.93
CA PRO A 46 -9.35 -40.66 63.34
C PRO A 46 -9.69 -40.82 61.85
N VAL A 47 -10.84 -40.27 61.44
CA VAL A 47 -11.27 -40.24 60.05
C VAL A 47 -10.17 -39.52 59.27
N ASP A 48 -9.53 -40.22 58.33
CA ASP A 48 -8.52 -39.61 57.46
C ASP A 48 -9.18 -38.43 56.73
N PRO A 49 -8.69 -37.19 56.91
CA PRO A 49 -9.28 -36.02 56.27
C PRO A 49 -9.24 -36.09 54.74
N TYR A 50 -8.44 -37.00 54.17
CA TYR A 50 -8.27 -37.19 52.73
C TYR A 50 -8.47 -38.66 52.31
N PRO A 51 -9.72 -39.16 52.30
CA PRO A 51 -10.02 -40.57 51.99
C PRO A 51 -9.65 -40.98 50.56
N ASN A 52 -9.48 -40.01 49.65
CA ASN A 52 -9.13 -40.22 48.24
C ASN A 52 -7.65 -39.96 47.92
N ARG A 53 -6.78 -39.84 48.94
CA ARG A 53 -5.37 -39.54 48.72
C ARG A 53 -4.70 -40.60 47.84
N THR A 54 -3.86 -40.15 46.92
CA THR A 54 -3.09 -41.00 46.00
C THR A 54 -1.61 -40.62 46.06
N ASP A 55 -0.72 -41.58 45.87
CA ASP A 55 0.70 -41.30 45.77
C ASP A 55 0.99 -40.40 44.54
N PRO A 56 1.76 -39.30 44.68
CA PRO A 56 2.09 -38.41 43.56
C PRO A 56 2.79 -39.11 42.40
N GLY A 57 3.58 -40.16 42.66
CA GLY A 57 4.27 -40.96 41.63
C GLY A 57 3.30 -41.77 40.78
N VAL A 58 2.31 -42.40 41.42
CA VAL A 58 1.22 -43.11 40.71
C VAL A 58 0.42 -42.13 39.86
N LEU A 59 0.07 -40.96 40.41
CA LEU A 59 -0.68 -39.93 39.69
C LEU A 59 0.12 -39.34 38.51
N ARG A 60 1.45 -39.18 38.69
CA ARG A 60 2.37 -38.76 37.64
C ARG A 60 2.35 -39.72 36.45
N GLU A 61 2.43 -41.03 36.72
CA GLU A 61 2.38 -42.07 35.67
C GLU A 61 1.03 -42.11 34.97
N GLN A 62 -0.07 -41.96 35.73
CA GLN A 62 -1.43 -41.92 35.17
C GLN A 62 -1.67 -40.75 34.22
N LYS A 63 -1.09 -39.58 34.52
CA LYS A 63 -1.30 -38.34 33.75
C LYS A 63 -0.20 -38.04 32.74
N GLY A 64 0.92 -38.78 32.77
CA GLY A 64 2.11 -38.43 32.01
C GLY A 64 2.69 -37.06 32.40
N GLY A 65 2.56 -36.70 33.68
CA GLY A 65 2.92 -35.37 34.20
C GLY A 65 4.28 -35.31 34.88
N ILE A 66 4.49 -34.22 35.60
CA ILE A 66 5.65 -33.95 36.46
C ILE A 66 5.18 -33.51 37.84
N VAL A 67 6.01 -33.72 38.86
CA VAL A 67 5.68 -33.35 40.25
C VAL A 67 6.31 -32.01 40.58
N LEU A 68 5.51 -31.01 40.94
CA LEU A 68 5.96 -29.66 41.26
C LEU A 68 5.42 -29.20 42.63
N GLU A 69 6.15 -28.29 43.27
CA GLU A 69 5.77 -27.62 44.52
C GLU A 69 5.02 -26.32 44.22
N PRO A 70 3.73 -26.19 44.59
CA PRO A 70 2.97 -24.97 44.39
C PRO A 70 3.44 -23.87 45.35
N ARG A 71 3.94 -22.77 44.81
CA ARG A 71 4.38 -21.58 45.54
C ARG A 71 3.39 -20.44 45.29
N VAL A 72 2.96 -19.76 46.35
CA VAL A 72 2.07 -18.60 46.23
C VAL A 72 2.89 -17.34 46.04
N SER A 73 2.50 -16.48 45.10
CA SER A 73 3.08 -15.16 44.93
C SER A 73 2.00 -14.11 44.67
N ASP A 74 2.09 -12.99 45.41
CA ASP A 74 1.21 -11.83 45.21
C ASP A 74 1.53 -11.04 43.92
N LYS A 75 2.59 -11.44 43.19
CA LYS A 75 3.02 -10.81 41.92
C LYS A 75 2.41 -11.47 40.69
N ILE A 76 1.49 -12.41 40.89
CA ILE A 76 0.79 -13.11 39.81
C ILE A 76 -0.68 -12.79 39.95
N GLU A 77 -1.26 -12.24 38.89
CA GLU A 77 -2.68 -11.89 38.81
C GLU A 77 -3.34 -12.59 37.62
N GLY A 78 -4.66 -12.67 37.62
CA GLY A 78 -5.43 -13.10 36.45
C GLY A 78 -5.43 -14.60 36.16
N GLY A 79 -5.23 -15.46 37.16
CA GLY A 79 -5.36 -16.92 36.99
C GLY A 79 -4.26 -17.56 36.14
N ARG A 80 -3.11 -16.91 36.02
CA ARG A 80 -1.92 -17.43 35.32
C ARG A 80 -0.97 -18.12 36.31
N VAL A 81 -0.07 -18.93 35.79
CA VAL A 81 0.97 -19.60 36.59
C VAL A 81 2.35 -19.40 35.96
N LYS A 82 3.39 -19.36 36.79
CA LYS A 82 4.78 -19.22 36.35
C LYS A 82 5.55 -20.52 36.54
N MET A 83 6.30 -20.89 35.50
CA MET A 83 7.16 -22.07 35.48
C MET A 83 8.53 -21.74 34.89
N SER A 84 9.52 -22.58 35.21
CA SER A 84 10.83 -22.51 34.58
C SER A 84 10.76 -22.94 33.11
N ALA A 85 11.70 -22.45 32.28
CA ALA A 85 11.82 -22.88 30.89
C ALA A 85 12.14 -24.38 30.76
N ASN A 86 12.94 -24.93 31.69
CA ASN A 86 13.30 -26.36 31.70
C ASN A 86 12.08 -27.25 31.94
N THR A 87 11.21 -26.83 32.87
CA THR A 87 9.99 -27.54 33.22
C THR A 87 9.00 -27.54 32.04
N LEU A 88 8.92 -26.42 31.32
CA LEU A 88 8.10 -26.32 30.10
C LEU A 88 8.61 -27.22 28.99
N GLN A 89 9.93 -27.28 28.80
CA GLN A 89 10.56 -28.18 27.84
C GLN A 89 10.24 -29.66 28.15
N GLN A 90 10.23 -30.06 29.42
CA GLN A 90 9.86 -31.42 29.83
C GLN A 90 8.39 -31.75 29.51
N LEU A 91 7.50 -30.76 29.61
CA LEU A 91 6.09 -30.90 29.26
C LEU A 91 5.83 -30.78 27.75
N GLY A 92 6.85 -30.41 26.95
CA GLY A 92 6.68 -30.13 25.52
C GLY A 92 5.82 -28.89 25.26
N LEU A 93 5.81 -27.93 26.19
CA LEU A 93 4.97 -26.73 26.17
C LEU A 93 5.81 -25.46 26.09
N GLY A 94 5.16 -24.35 25.75
CA GLY A 94 5.73 -23.03 25.70
C GLY A 94 4.87 -22.00 26.41
N GLN A 95 5.37 -20.75 26.46
CA GLN A 95 4.64 -19.62 27.04
C GLN A 95 3.25 -19.46 26.40
N GLY A 96 2.23 -19.15 27.21
CA GLY A 96 0.86 -18.86 26.78
C GLY A 96 -0.01 -20.11 26.59
N MET A 97 0.57 -21.32 26.63
CA MET A 97 -0.15 -22.59 26.52
C MET A 97 -0.82 -22.98 27.85
N LEU A 98 -1.76 -23.92 27.80
CA LEU A 98 -2.52 -24.40 28.94
C LEU A 98 -1.86 -25.60 29.61
N ILE A 99 -1.79 -25.58 30.93
CA ILE A 99 -1.51 -26.75 31.76
C ILE A 99 -2.70 -27.09 32.64
N ALA A 100 -2.75 -28.34 33.08
CA ALA A 100 -3.58 -28.75 34.20
C ALA A 100 -2.73 -29.32 35.33
N TRP A 101 -3.31 -29.34 36.52
CA TRP A 101 -2.74 -30.02 37.66
C TRP A 101 -3.80 -30.78 38.44
N GLU A 102 -3.35 -31.73 39.23
CA GLU A 102 -4.20 -32.47 40.15
C GLU A 102 -3.49 -32.62 41.51
N ASP A 103 -4.23 -32.26 42.57
CA ASP A 103 -3.77 -32.40 43.95
C ASP A 103 -3.88 -33.88 44.40
N PRO A 104 -2.78 -34.52 44.83
CA PRO A 104 -2.79 -35.93 45.24
C PRO A 104 -3.57 -36.20 46.54
N LEU A 105 -3.77 -35.20 47.41
CA LEU A 105 -4.55 -35.33 48.65
C LEU A 105 -6.04 -35.16 48.39
N THR A 106 -6.44 -34.09 47.70
CA THR A 106 -7.86 -33.75 47.51
C THR A 106 -8.46 -34.26 46.21
N ARG A 107 -7.62 -34.69 45.25
CA ARG A 107 -8.00 -34.95 43.85
C ARG A 107 -8.61 -33.73 43.15
N ALA A 108 -8.42 -32.53 43.70
CA ALA A 108 -8.86 -31.30 43.08
C ALA A 108 -8.03 -31.04 41.83
N MET A 109 -8.71 -30.64 40.76
CA MET A 109 -8.08 -30.32 39.48
C MET A 109 -8.11 -28.81 39.25
N GLY A 110 -7.05 -28.31 38.65
CA GLY A 110 -6.97 -26.92 38.20
C GLY A 110 -6.31 -26.84 36.83
N SER A 111 -6.44 -25.68 36.19
CA SER A 111 -5.79 -25.39 34.93
C SER A 111 -5.53 -23.90 34.79
N ALA A 112 -4.42 -23.54 34.16
CA ALA A 112 -4.06 -22.15 33.91
C ALA A 112 -3.15 -22.02 32.70
N ARG A 113 -3.08 -20.81 32.15
CA ARG A 113 -2.07 -20.45 31.15
C ARG A 113 -0.72 -20.15 31.80
N ILE A 114 0.34 -20.48 31.08
CA ILE A 114 1.69 -20.42 31.59
C ILE A 114 2.39 -19.14 31.18
N ASP A 115 3.06 -18.50 32.14
CA ASP A 115 4.10 -17.52 31.92
C ASP A 115 5.48 -18.11 32.24
N VAL A 116 6.48 -17.80 31.41
CA VAL A 116 7.86 -18.18 31.71
C VAL A 116 8.39 -17.22 32.78
N GLY A 117 8.94 -17.76 33.88
CA GLY A 117 9.50 -16.96 34.96
C GLY A 117 10.84 -17.50 35.46
N GLN A 118 11.57 -16.67 36.21
CA GLN A 118 12.72 -17.13 37.00
C GLN A 118 12.19 -17.85 38.25
N VAL A 119 11.83 -19.12 38.05
CA VAL A 119 11.24 -20.02 39.04
C VAL A 119 12.09 -21.30 39.08
N GLY A 120 12.18 -21.96 40.23
CA GLY A 120 12.91 -23.23 40.33
C GLY A 120 12.29 -24.33 39.46
N ASP A 121 13.11 -25.25 38.95
CA ASP A 121 12.66 -26.33 38.05
C ASP A 121 11.63 -27.29 38.70
N SER A 122 11.55 -27.27 40.03
CA SER A 122 10.60 -28.05 40.84
C SER A 122 9.42 -27.24 41.37
N GLU A 123 9.24 -25.98 40.95
CA GLU A 123 8.22 -25.09 41.49
C GLU A 123 7.18 -24.67 40.43
N LEU A 124 5.93 -24.52 40.88
CA LEU A 124 4.85 -23.89 40.13
C LEU A 124 4.39 -22.67 40.93
N VAL A 125 4.69 -21.46 40.45
CA VAL A 125 4.27 -20.24 41.14
C VAL A 125 2.88 -19.84 40.65
N MET A 126 1.93 -19.63 41.55
CA MET A 126 0.56 -19.24 41.25
C MET A 126 0.07 -18.14 42.20
N SER A 127 -1.04 -17.48 41.87
CA SER A 127 -1.65 -16.51 42.78
C SER A 127 -2.28 -17.21 43.98
N LYS A 128 -2.51 -16.44 45.06
CA LYS A 128 -3.22 -16.94 46.24
C LYS A 128 -4.61 -17.44 45.87
N ASP A 129 -5.35 -16.64 45.10
CA ASP A 129 -6.69 -16.95 44.64
C ASP A 129 -6.71 -18.24 43.80
N THR A 130 -5.77 -18.43 42.87
CA THR A 130 -5.69 -19.67 42.06
C THR A 130 -5.46 -20.90 42.93
N LYS A 131 -4.62 -20.80 43.96
CA LYS A 131 -4.36 -21.92 44.88
C LYS A 131 -5.61 -22.27 45.71
N GLU A 132 -6.30 -21.26 46.22
CA GLU A 132 -7.49 -21.42 47.05
C GLU A 132 -8.68 -21.93 46.21
N ASP A 133 -8.93 -21.33 45.04
CA ASP A 133 -10.03 -21.68 44.14
C ASP A 133 -9.91 -23.10 43.57
N THR A 134 -8.68 -23.57 43.36
CA THR A 134 -8.41 -24.95 42.89
C THR A 134 -8.20 -25.94 44.04
N ASN A 135 -8.42 -25.51 45.29
CA ASN A 135 -8.41 -26.35 46.49
C ASN A 135 -7.14 -27.21 46.65
N ILE A 136 -5.97 -26.57 46.46
CA ILE A 136 -4.66 -27.22 46.59
C ILE A 136 -4.18 -27.19 48.05
N HIS A 137 -4.03 -28.38 48.64
CA HIS A 137 -3.56 -28.61 50.01
C HIS A 137 -2.22 -29.34 50.06
N ALA A 138 -1.85 -30.10 49.02
CA ALA A 138 -0.60 -30.85 48.99
C ALA A 138 0.63 -29.95 48.82
N GLU A 139 1.75 -30.34 49.44
CA GLU A 139 3.07 -29.72 49.21
C GLU A 139 3.61 -29.96 47.81
N LYS A 140 3.14 -31.04 47.16
CA LYS A 140 3.52 -31.45 45.82
C LYS A 140 2.27 -31.84 45.04
N ILE A 141 2.15 -31.34 43.82
CA ILE A 141 1.05 -31.64 42.90
C ILE A 141 1.58 -32.22 41.61
N VAL A 142 0.73 -32.94 40.88
CA VAL A 142 1.07 -33.44 39.55
C VAL A 142 0.58 -32.44 38.52
N VAL A 143 1.50 -31.88 37.75
CA VAL A 143 1.25 -30.95 36.64
C VAL A 143 1.44 -31.68 35.33
N TYR A 144 0.51 -31.54 34.40
CA TYR A 144 0.52 -32.24 33.12
C TYR A 144 0.03 -31.34 31.99
N SER A 145 0.45 -31.67 30.78
CA SER A 145 0.00 -30.95 29.60
C SER A 145 -1.43 -31.34 29.25
N THR A 146 -2.27 -30.35 28.97
CA THR A 146 -3.60 -30.55 28.34
C THR A 146 -3.54 -30.47 26.83
N GLU A 147 -2.36 -30.17 26.28
CA GLU A 147 -2.15 -29.94 24.86
C GLU A 147 -1.07 -30.91 24.30
N PRO A 148 -1.09 -31.23 23.00
CA PRO A 148 -0.03 -32.03 22.39
C PRO A 148 1.37 -31.40 22.56
N PRO A 149 2.47 -32.18 22.53
CA PRO A 149 3.81 -31.60 22.51
C PRO A 149 4.02 -30.67 21.30
N ILE A 150 4.82 -29.61 21.46
CA ILE A 150 5.22 -28.75 20.34
C ILE A 150 6.14 -29.52 19.40
N GLU A 151 5.73 -29.66 18.14
CA GLU A 151 6.58 -30.12 17.05
C GLU A 151 7.19 -28.90 16.34
N GLN A 152 8.51 -28.91 16.17
CA GLN A 152 9.23 -27.86 15.45
C GLN A 152 9.13 -28.09 13.94
N ALA A 153 8.76 -27.06 13.20
CA ALA A 153 8.64 -27.12 11.75
C ALA A 153 9.17 -25.84 11.10
N SER A 154 9.71 -25.95 9.88
CA SER A 154 10.08 -24.78 9.08
C SER A 154 8.88 -24.13 8.40
N GLU A 155 7.81 -24.91 8.20
CA GLU A 155 6.60 -24.55 7.50
C GLU A 155 5.42 -25.37 8.02
N ILE A 156 4.22 -24.78 8.03
CA ILE A 156 2.97 -25.43 8.42
C ILE A 156 1.81 -24.96 7.54
N MET A 157 0.80 -25.81 7.37
CA MET A 157 -0.46 -25.43 6.73
C MET A 157 -1.43 -24.88 7.77
N LEU A 158 -1.99 -23.70 7.52
CA LEU A 158 -2.95 -23.04 8.40
C LEU A 158 -4.20 -22.60 7.64
N GLU A 159 -5.35 -22.73 8.29
CA GLU A 159 -6.61 -22.15 7.83
C GLU A 159 -6.55 -20.62 7.89
N VAL A 160 -6.97 -19.96 6.83
CA VAL A 160 -6.95 -18.50 6.70
C VAL A 160 -8.27 -17.90 7.19
N GLN A 161 -8.16 -16.96 8.12
CA GLN A 161 -9.24 -16.05 8.46
C GLN A 161 -8.87 -14.61 8.07
N ALA A 162 -9.69 -13.98 7.25
CA ALA A 162 -9.49 -12.59 6.83
C ALA A 162 -10.09 -11.63 7.86
N THR A 163 -9.29 -10.68 8.36
CA THR A 163 -9.78 -9.59 9.21
C THR A 163 -9.32 -8.25 8.66
N PRO A 164 -10.23 -7.27 8.45
CA PRO A 164 -9.83 -5.95 7.98
C PRO A 164 -9.09 -5.16 9.05
N ASN A 165 -8.32 -4.16 8.63
CA ASN A 165 -7.69 -3.15 9.50
C ASN A 165 -6.63 -3.71 10.46
N LEU A 166 -5.98 -4.81 10.12
CA LEU A 166 -4.82 -5.30 10.87
C LEU A 166 -3.55 -4.52 10.54
N ARG A 167 -3.58 -3.61 9.56
CA ARG A 167 -2.47 -2.73 9.16
C ARG A 167 -1.20 -3.51 8.86
N GLY A 168 -1.31 -4.54 8.04
CA GLY A 168 -0.15 -5.34 7.61
C GLY A 168 0.29 -6.41 8.62
N TYR A 169 -0.46 -6.60 9.70
CA TYR A 169 -0.22 -7.69 10.65
C TYR A 169 -1.01 -8.95 10.31
N CYS A 170 -0.48 -10.08 10.75
CA CYS A 170 -1.15 -11.36 10.86
C CYS A 170 -1.07 -11.83 12.32
N ARG A 171 -2.07 -12.61 12.75
CA ARG A 171 -2.17 -13.11 14.11
C ARG A 171 -2.12 -14.62 14.14
N VAL A 172 -1.38 -15.15 15.11
CA VAL A 172 -1.17 -16.58 15.30
C VAL A 172 -1.21 -16.92 16.79
N SER A 173 -1.48 -18.19 17.10
CA SER A 173 -1.50 -18.68 18.47
C SER A 173 -0.07 -18.83 19.05
N PRO A 174 0.07 -18.94 20.38
CA PRO A 174 1.35 -19.28 21.00
C PRO A 174 1.90 -20.63 20.54
N ARG A 175 1.05 -21.62 20.20
CA ARG A 175 1.55 -22.90 19.66
C ARG A 175 2.30 -22.67 18.35
N ILE A 176 1.68 -21.94 17.43
CA ILE A 176 2.29 -21.60 16.13
C ILE A 176 3.59 -20.82 16.34
N GLN A 177 3.62 -19.93 17.32
CA GLN A 177 4.83 -19.19 17.70
C GLN A 177 6.01 -20.14 17.94
N HIS A 178 5.81 -21.14 18.81
CA HIS A 178 6.86 -22.08 19.16
C HIS A 178 7.17 -23.04 18.03
N THR A 179 6.16 -23.54 17.31
CA THR A 179 6.34 -24.44 16.15
C THR A 179 7.19 -23.84 15.05
N LEU A 180 6.99 -22.55 14.70
CA LEU A 180 7.75 -21.85 13.67
C LEU A 180 8.95 -21.06 14.21
N SER A 181 9.21 -21.11 15.52
CA SER A 181 10.26 -20.33 16.19
C SER A 181 10.22 -18.83 15.83
N ILE A 182 9.04 -18.22 15.93
CA ILE A 182 8.78 -16.80 15.63
C ILE A 182 8.59 -15.96 16.90
N GLN A 183 8.73 -14.65 16.77
CA GLN A 183 8.45 -13.66 17.81
C GLN A 183 7.48 -12.59 17.29
N ASN A 184 6.96 -11.74 18.18
CA ASN A 184 6.22 -10.55 17.75
C ASN A 184 7.11 -9.68 16.85
N GLU A 185 6.51 -9.07 15.83
CA GLU A 185 7.18 -8.28 14.78
C GLU A 185 8.07 -9.09 13.80
N ASP A 186 8.24 -10.40 13.99
CA ASP A 186 8.80 -11.24 12.93
C ASP A 186 7.88 -11.19 11.69
N ILE A 187 8.43 -11.57 10.53
CA ILE A 187 7.68 -11.59 9.28
C ILE A 187 7.39 -13.03 8.89
N LEU A 188 6.13 -13.32 8.65
CA LEU A 188 5.69 -14.57 8.05
C LEU A 188 5.51 -14.38 6.56
N SER A 189 5.96 -15.37 5.80
CA SER A 189 5.60 -15.56 4.40
C SER A 189 4.49 -16.59 4.33
N PHE A 190 3.49 -16.30 3.51
CA PHE A 190 2.37 -17.20 3.24
C PHE A 190 2.29 -17.45 1.74
N GLU A 191 2.14 -18.72 1.38
CA GLU A 191 2.05 -19.19 0.00
C GLU A 191 0.76 -19.98 -0.18
N ASP A 192 0.02 -19.63 -1.23
CA ASP A 192 -1.12 -20.40 -1.72
C ASP A 192 -0.61 -21.49 -2.66
N GLU A 193 -0.65 -22.75 -2.22
CA GLU A 193 -0.12 -23.88 -3.00
C GLU A 193 -0.84 -24.08 -4.35
N LEU A 194 -2.09 -23.64 -4.48
CA LEU A 194 -2.87 -23.83 -5.70
C LEU A 194 -2.48 -22.82 -6.78
N THR A 195 -2.20 -21.59 -6.38
CA THR A 195 -1.96 -20.47 -7.32
C THR A 195 -0.48 -20.06 -7.40
N GLY A 196 0.34 -20.47 -6.42
CA GLY A 196 1.69 -19.97 -6.21
C GLY A 196 1.71 -18.49 -5.76
N ALA A 197 0.57 -17.95 -5.32
CA ALA A 197 0.48 -16.59 -4.82
C ALA A 197 1.20 -16.49 -3.47
N ILE A 198 2.06 -15.50 -3.33
CA ILE A 198 2.86 -15.28 -2.12
C ILE A 198 2.48 -13.93 -1.52
N GLY A 199 2.40 -13.87 -0.20
CA GLY A 199 2.35 -12.63 0.54
C GLY A 199 3.20 -12.67 1.82
N ALA A 200 3.27 -11.54 2.50
CA ALA A 200 4.00 -11.43 3.76
C ALA A 200 3.34 -10.44 4.72
N GLY A 201 3.43 -10.73 6.03
CA GLY A 201 2.84 -9.91 7.09
C GLY A 201 3.64 -9.97 8.39
N LYS A 202 3.52 -8.93 9.21
CA LYS A 202 4.15 -8.88 10.55
C LYS A 202 3.36 -9.72 11.55
N VAL A 203 4.05 -10.39 12.46
CA VAL A 203 3.41 -11.28 13.42
C VAL A 203 2.95 -10.54 14.67
N GLN A 204 1.73 -10.84 15.08
CA GLN A 204 1.21 -10.57 16.42
C GLN A 204 0.74 -11.89 17.06
N ILE A 205 1.31 -12.26 18.19
CA ILE A 205 0.95 -13.50 18.90
C ILE A 205 -0.20 -13.20 19.86
N LEU A 206 -1.31 -13.94 19.74
CA LEU A 206 -2.49 -13.77 20.57
C LEU A 206 -3.05 -15.11 21.03
N GLU A 207 -3.47 -15.17 22.30
CA GLU A 207 -3.90 -16.39 22.99
C GLU A 207 -5.31 -16.87 22.60
N ASP A 208 -6.11 -16.00 21.98
CA ASP A 208 -7.50 -16.26 21.54
C ASP A 208 -7.59 -16.84 20.11
N ILE A 209 -6.45 -16.98 19.42
CA ILE A 209 -6.38 -17.54 18.08
C ILE A 209 -6.27 -19.08 18.14
N PRO A 210 -7.09 -19.81 17.36
CA PRO A 210 -6.97 -21.27 17.26
C PRO A 210 -5.62 -21.73 16.71
N ASP A 211 -5.16 -22.90 17.16
CA ASP A 211 -3.84 -23.44 16.82
C ASP A 211 -3.67 -23.88 15.36
N ASN A 212 -4.76 -24.06 14.62
CA ASN A 212 -4.78 -24.40 13.20
C ASN A 212 -5.09 -23.20 12.29
N THR A 213 -5.17 -21.98 12.84
CA THR A 213 -5.63 -20.80 12.12
C THR A 213 -4.58 -19.69 12.10
N ILE A 214 -4.49 -18.98 10.99
CA ILE A 214 -3.83 -17.69 10.88
C ILE A 214 -4.86 -16.62 10.51
N VAL A 215 -4.88 -15.52 11.27
CA VAL A 215 -5.71 -14.36 10.92
C VAL A 215 -4.86 -13.36 10.16
N ILE A 216 -5.20 -13.08 8.90
CA ILE A 216 -4.40 -12.22 8.00
C ILE A 216 -5.19 -10.95 7.69
N ASP A 217 -4.48 -9.82 7.58
CA ASP A 217 -5.08 -8.57 7.09
C ASP A 217 -5.73 -8.80 5.72
N ASN A 218 -7.00 -8.44 5.59
CA ASN A 218 -7.74 -8.53 4.33
C ASN A 218 -7.00 -7.80 3.19
N GLU A 219 -6.38 -6.65 3.48
CA GLU A 219 -5.63 -5.91 2.45
C GLU A 219 -4.40 -6.70 1.97
N ILE A 220 -3.75 -7.48 2.83
CA ILE A 220 -2.63 -8.31 2.38
C ILE A 220 -3.12 -9.48 1.51
N LEU A 221 -4.20 -10.15 1.90
CA LEU A 221 -4.73 -11.29 1.15
C LEU A 221 -5.11 -10.89 -0.28
N GLU A 222 -5.88 -9.80 -0.42
CA GLU A 222 -6.29 -9.29 -1.73
C GLU A 222 -5.09 -8.78 -2.54
N ALA A 223 -4.13 -8.10 -1.89
CA ALA A 223 -2.93 -7.60 -2.56
C ALA A 223 -2.02 -8.72 -3.06
N SER A 224 -2.00 -9.85 -2.35
CA SER A 224 -1.21 -11.04 -2.68
C SER A 224 -1.93 -11.94 -3.69
N GLY A 225 -3.24 -11.76 -3.88
CA GLY A 225 -4.06 -12.62 -4.73
C GLY A 225 -4.36 -13.99 -4.12
N ILE A 226 -4.24 -14.11 -2.80
CA ILE A 226 -4.49 -15.36 -2.07
C ILE A 226 -6.00 -15.51 -1.87
N GLY A 227 -6.57 -16.55 -2.47
CA GLY A 227 -7.99 -16.88 -2.38
C GLY A 227 -8.29 -18.22 -1.69
N SER A 228 -7.25 -18.99 -1.36
CA SER A 228 -7.38 -20.30 -0.74
C SER A 228 -7.78 -20.22 0.74
N PHE A 229 -8.50 -21.24 1.20
CA PHE A 229 -8.91 -21.39 2.61
C PHE A 229 -7.75 -21.78 3.52
N GLU A 230 -6.68 -22.32 2.95
CA GLU A 230 -5.47 -22.70 3.66
C GLU A 230 -4.27 -22.12 2.94
N VAL A 231 -3.23 -21.77 3.70
CA VAL A 231 -1.95 -21.30 3.18
C VAL A 231 -0.81 -21.99 3.90
N LYS A 232 0.28 -22.14 3.15
CA LYS A 232 1.55 -22.60 3.69
C LYS A 232 2.26 -21.43 4.33
N VAL A 233 2.51 -21.51 5.63
CA VAL A 233 3.09 -20.44 6.44
C VAL A 233 4.50 -20.81 6.88
N SER A 234 5.45 -19.91 6.68
CA SER A 234 6.84 -20.07 7.10
C SER A 234 7.43 -18.77 7.62
N LYS A 235 8.43 -18.88 8.50
CA LYS A 235 9.21 -17.72 8.96
C LYS A 235 10.03 -17.18 7.79
N ASN A 236 9.85 -15.91 7.45
CA ASN A 236 10.70 -15.28 6.45
C ASN A 236 12.12 -15.09 7.00
N GLN A 237 13.07 -15.81 6.44
CA GLN A 237 14.49 -15.69 6.79
C GLN A 237 15.25 -14.65 5.95
N ARG A 238 14.60 -14.12 4.90
CA ARG A 238 15.23 -13.19 3.96
C ARG A 238 15.31 -11.80 4.55
N GLN A 239 16.37 -11.07 4.22
CA GLN A 239 16.53 -9.68 4.63
C GLN A 239 15.45 -8.80 3.98
N ILE A 240 14.74 -8.02 4.79
CA ILE A 240 13.80 -7.01 4.30
C ILE A 240 14.56 -5.76 3.91
N MET A 241 14.52 -5.41 2.63
CA MET A 241 15.27 -4.26 2.13
C MET A 241 14.53 -2.95 2.39
N PRO A 242 15.20 -1.90 2.90
CA PRO A 242 14.62 -0.57 2.97
C PRO A 242 14.56 0.05 1.56
N LEU A 243 13.41 0.59 1.17
CA LEU A 243 13.27 1.28 -0.11
C LEU A 243 13.89 2.69 -0.05
N GLN A 244 14.67 3.04 -1.08
CA GLN A 244 15.17 4.40 -1.28
C GLN A 244 14.09 5.29 -1.92
N SER A 245 13.42 4.77 -2.94
CA SER A 245 12.30 5.44 -3.59
C SER A 245 11.25 4.44 -4.07
N ILE A 246 10.01 4.91 -4.19
CA ILE A 246 8.88 4.14 -4.69
C ILE A 246 7.96 5.06 -5.48
N SER A 247 7.56 4.60 -6.66
CA SER A 247 6.59 5.23 -7.53
C SER A 247 5.26 4.51 -7.40
N LEU A 248 4.27 5.21 -6.86
CA LEU A 248 2.93 4.72 -6.59
C LEU A 248 1.97 5.19 -7.68
N GLY A 249 1.27 4.22 -8.24
CA GLY A 249 0.11 4.41 -9.09
C GLY A 249 -1.13 4.63 -8.22
N ILE A 250 -1.77 5.78 -8.36
CA ILE A 250 -2.91 6.24 -7.54
C ILE A 250 -4.19 6.19 -8.36
N SER A 251 -5.24 5.58 -7.81
CA SER A 251 -6.62 5.62 -8.35
C SER A 251 -7.66 5.82 -7.25
N PRO A 252 -8.83 6.40 -7.56
CA PRO A 252 -9.98 6.38 -6.66
C PRO A 252 -10.46 4.95 -6.46
N ILE A 253 -10.84 4.57 -5.24
CA ILE A 253 -11.55 3.31 -5.00
C ILE A 253 -12.98 3.40 -5.56
N SER A 254 -13.63 4.56 -5.43
CA SER A 254 -14.96 4.79 -5.99
C SER A 254 -15.25 6.27 -6.27
N GLY A 255 -15.98 6.56 -7.35
CA GLY A 255 -16.79 7.78 -7.55
C GLY A 255 -16.07 9.14 -7.73
N GLU A 256 -14.84 9.31 -7.26
CA GLU A 256 -14.14 10.60 -7.22
C GLU A 256 -13.32 10.87 -8.50
N ASN A 257 -13.08 12.16 -8.79
CA ASN A 257 -12.20 12.55 -9.88
C ASN A 257 -10.75 12.18 -9.52
N MET A 258 -10.06 11.51 -10.44
CA MET A 258 -8.66 11.10 -10.30
C MET A 258 -7.75 12.25 -9.83
N TRP A 259 -8.02 13.47 -10.28
CA TRP A 259 -7.20 14.63 -9.93
C TRP A 259 -7.42 15.10 -8.48
N GLU A 260 -8.65 15.06 -7.99
CA GLU A 260 -8.97 15.36 -6.59
C GLU A 260 -8.25 14.38 -5.67
N ILE A 261 -8.27 13.08 -6.01
CA ILE A 261 -7.55 12.02 -5.30
C ILE A 261 -6.05 12.28 -5.27
N ILE A 262 -5.43 12.65 -6.39
CA ILE A 262 -4.01 13.01 -6.41
C ILE A 262 -3.75 14.22 -5.53
N SER A 263 -4.60 15.24 -5.59
CA SER A 263 -4.46 16.45 -4.78
C SER A 263 -4.56 16.13 -3.28
N ILE A 264 -5.52 15.29 -2.88
CA ILE A 264 -5.67 14.79 -1.50
C ILE A 264 -4.44 14.00 -1.08
N ALA A 265 -3.97 13.07 -1.93
CA ALA A 265 -2.77 12.27 -1.69
C ALA A 265 -1.53 13.15 -1.49
N ARG A 266 -1.41 14.24 -2.26
CA ARG A 266 -0.33 15.24 -2.14
C ARG A 266 -0.41 16.00 -0.82
N GLN A 267 -1.60 16.48 -0.45
CA GLN A 267 -1.81 17.22 0.79
C GLN A 267 -1.61 16.36 2.05
N ARG A 268 -1.82 15.04 1.93
CA ARG A 268 -1.76 14.08 3.05
C ARG A 268 -0.66 13.03 2.88
N ILE A 269 0.47 13.42 2.30
CA ILE A 269 1.55 12.49 1.97
C ILE A 269 2.12 11.76 3.19
N ASP A 270 2.21 12.42 4.35
CA ASP A 270 2.72 11.80 5.57
C ASP A 270 1.78 10.71 6.09
N GLN A 271 0.46 10.92 5.96
CA GLN A 271 -0.54 9.91 6.30
C GLN A 271 -0.45 8.72 5.35
N LEU A 272 -0.29 8.98 4.04
CA LEU A 272 -0.11 7.94 3.04
C LEU A 272 1.18 7.14 3.29
N LYS A 273 2.28 7.82 3.62
CA LYS A 273 3.56 7.19 3.93
C LYS A 273 3.47 6.31 5.18
N SER A 274 2.85 6.84 6.24
CA SER A 274 2.59 6.11 7.49
C SER A 274 1.70 4.88 7.26
N PHE A 275 0.67 5.02 6.42
CA PHE A 275 -0.18 3.89 6.01
C PHE A 275 0.64 2.78 5.34
N ILE A 276 1.42 3.13 4.30
CA ILE A 276 2.19 2.15 3.51
C ILE A 276 3.31 1.52 4.35
N SER A 277 3.93 2.25 5.29
CA SER A 277 5.01 1.73 6.14
C SER A 277 4.58 0.60 7.08
N ASN A 278 3.27 0.41 7.27
CA ASN A 278 2.76 -0.71 8.05
C ASN A 278 2.89 -2.05 7.32
N TYR A 279 2.92 -2.05 5.99
CA TYR A 279 2.92 -3.24 5.14
C TYR A 279 4.33 -3.64 4.70
N ILE A 280 4.53 -4.95 4.51
CA ILE A 280 5.67 -5.49 3.79
C ILE A 280 5.40 -5.36 2.29
N ILE A 281 6.37 -4.79 1.58
CA ILE A 281 6.25 -4.45 0.18
C ILE A 281 6.86 -5.54 -0.69
N PHE A 282 6.11 -6.04 -1.67
CA PHE A 282 6.55 -7.01 -2.66
C PHE A 282 6.01 -6.66 -4.04
N LYS A 283 6.54 -7.30 -5.08
CA LYS A 283 6.17 -7.01 -6.47
C LYS A 283 4.67 -7.25 -6.69
N GLY A 284 3.99 -6.25 -7.25
CA GLY A 284 2.57 -6.36 -7.63
C GLY A 284 1.57 -6.05 -6.51
N ILE A 285 2.04 -5.75 -5.28
CA ILE A 285 1.16 -5.37 -4.18
C ILE A 285 0.28 -4.17 -4.55
N LYS A 286 -1.01 -4.26 -4.20
CA LYS A 286 -2.00 -3.20 -4.34
C LYS A 286 -2.65 -2.96 -2.99
N LEU A 287 -2.53 -1.75 -2.46
CA LEU A 287 -3.03 -1.38 -1.14
C LEU A 287 -4.19 -0.40 -1.27
N ARG A 288 -5.28 -0.58 -0.51
CA ARG A 288 -6.41 0.36 -0.52
C ARG A 288 -6.46 1.14 0.78
N PHE A 289 -6.18 2.43 0.69
CA PHE A 289 -6.30 3.37 1.80
C PHE A 289 -7.72 3.96 1.82
N LYS A 290 -8.63 3.23 2.48
CA LYS A 290 -10.07 3.50 2.47
C LYS A 290 -10.42 4.86 3.06
N GLU A 291 -9.68 5.31 4.07
CA GLU A 291 -9.88 6.61 4.73
C GLU A 291 -9.73 7.80 3.78
N LEU A 292 -8.94 7.66 2.71
CA LEU A 292 -8.74 8.67 1.69
C LEU A 292 -9.31 8.27 0.32
N ASN A 293 -10.06 7.16 0.24
CA ASN A 293 -10.59 6.62 -1.03
C ASN A 293 -9.49 6.36 -2.09
N ILE A 294 -8.26 6.03 -1.66
CA ILE A 294 -7.10 5.84 -2.55
C ILE A 294 -6.76 4.36 -2.71
N ALA A 295 -6.65 3.88 -3.93
CA ALA A 295 -5.96 2.65 -4.27
C ALA A 295 -4.52 2.96 -4.74
N CYS A 296 -3.54 2.32 -4.11
CA CYS A 296 -2.12 2.43 -4.42
C CYS A 296 -1.64 1.14 -5.09
N SER A 297 -0.97 1.27 -6.22
CA SER A 297 -0.22 0.18 -6.88
C SER A 297 1.24 0.57 -6.98
N ILE A 298 2.16 -0.38 -6.88
CA ILE A 298 3.59 -0.09 -7.06
C ILE A 298 3.92 -0.15 -8.54
N LEU A 299 4.30 1.00 -9.12
CA LEU A 299 4.71 1.10 -10.52
C LEU A 299 6.20 0.79 -10.68
N ASN A 300 7.02 1.32 -9.77
CA ASN A 300 8.47 1.13 -9.76
C ASN A 300 9.03 1.42 -8.36
N CYS A 301 10.21 0.92 -8.04
CA CYS A 301 10.89 1.15 -6.76
C CYS A 301 12.40 0.96 -6.90
N VAL A 302 13.14 1.55 -5.97
CA VAL A 302 14.59 1.40 -5.85
C VAL A 302 14.93 0.89 -4.45
N PRO A 303 15.59 -0.28 -4.32
CA PRO A 303 15.92 -1.24 -5.39
C PRO A 303 14.68 -1.88 -6.04
N ASP A 304 14.85 -2.44 -7.24
CA ASP A 304 13.77 -3.15 -7.93
C ASP A 304 13.42 -4.46 -7.19
N LEU A 305 12.13 -4.77 -7.12
CA LEU A 305 11.61 -5.95 -6.44
C LEU A 305 11.39 -7.04 -7.49
N THR A 306 12.35 -7.94 -7.62
CA THR A 306 12.28 -9.10 -8.53
C THR A 306 12.25 -10.40 -7.73
N GLY A 307 11.47 -11.38 -8.20
CA GLY A 307 11.23 -12.63 -7.45
C GLY A 307 10.56 -12.36 -6.09
N ASP A 308 10.93 -13.14 -5.08
CA ASP A 308 10.37 -13.07 -3.73
C ASP A 308 11.25 -12.19 -2.81
N ILE A 309 11.66 -11.05 -3.35
CA ILE A 309 12.29 -9.98 -2.59
C ILE A 309 11.22 -9.19 -1.84
N LEU A 310 11.42 -9.04 -0.53
CA LEU A 310 10.55 -8.26 0.35
C LEU A 310 11.25 -6.95 0.75
N ALA A 311 10.48 -5.89 0.82
CA ALA A 311 10.97 -4.57 1.17
C ALA A 311 10.05 -3.84 2.16
N LYS A 312 10.52 -2.71 2.67
CA LYS A 312 9.75 -1.85 3.57
C LYS A 312 9.96 -0.39 3.22
N VAL A 313 8.90 0.40 3.39
CA VAL A 313 8.96 1.86 3.36
C VAL A 313 9.50 2.35 4.71
N THR A 314 10.43 3.30 4.66
CA THR A 314 11.03 3.94 5.83
C THR A 314 10.76 5.45 5.80
N GLU A 315 11.09 6.15 6.89
CA GLU A 315 11.00 7.61 6.96
C GLU A 315 11.84 8.32 5.88
N ASN A 316 12.90 7.69 5.38
CA ASN A 316 13.78 8.25 4.34
C ASN A 316 13.35 7.88 2.91
N THR A 317 12.34 7.02 2.74
CA THR A 317 11.89 6.60 1.42
C THR A 317 11.20 7.76 0.70
N THR A 318 11.61 8.05 -0.53
CA THR A 318 10.97 9.05 -1.40
C THR A 318 9.74 8.46 -2.09
N LEU A 319 8.58 9.11 -1.97
CA LEU A 319 7.35 8.72 -2.67
C LEU A 319 7.19 9.56 -3.95
N ASN A 320 6.94 8.92 -5.08
CA ASN A 320 6.49 9.56 -6.31
C ASN A 320 5.05 9.11 -6.59
N LEU A 321 4.13 10.03 -6.87
CA LEU A 321 2.74 9.67 -7.19
C LEU A 321 2.50 9.83 -8.68
N SER A 322 1.83 8.86 -9.29
CA SER A 322 1.38 8.92 -10.66
C SER A 322 -0.04 8.41 -10.72
N PRO A 323 -0.96 9.08 -11.41
CA PRO A 323 -2.29 8.54 -11.60
C PRO A 323 -2.26 7.25 -12.41
N THR A 324 -3.09 6.28 -12.03
CA THR A 324 -3.32 5.08 -12.82
C THR A 324 -4.54 5.26 -13.71
N GLY A 325 -4.33 5.24 -15.02
CA GLY A 325 -5.37 5.49 -16.02
C GLY A 325 -5.08 6.75 -16.82
N LEU A 326 -5.89 6.98 -17.86
CA LEU A 326 -5.75 8.15 -18.73
C LEU A 326 -6.41 9.36 -18.04
N ILE A 327 -5.59 10.33 -17.62
CA ILE A 327 -6.10 11.63 -17.19
C ILE A 327 -6.19 12.56 -18.40
N PRO A 328 -7.35 13.20 -18.65
CA PRO A 328 -7.43 14.33 -19.55
C PRO A 328 -6.84 15.58 -18.86
N PHE A 329 -5.91 16.26 -19.52
CA PHE A 329 -5.29 17.49 -19.03
C PHE A 329 -5.10 18.49 -20.17
N ASN A 330 -5.33 19.76 -19.85
CA ASN A 330 -5.05 20.86 -20.76
C ASN A 330 -3.54 21.11 -20.83
N ALA A 331 -3.07 21.73 -21.89
CA ALA A 331 -1.66 22.04 -22.07
C ALA A 331 -1.41 23.46 -22.57
N ILE A 332 -0.34 24.08 -22.09
CA ILE A 332 0.18 25.37 -22.57
C ILE A 332 1.63 25.15 -22.98
N LEU A 333 1.92 25.23 -24.27
CA LEU A 333 3.28 25.14 -24.80
C LEU A 333 3.84 26.56 -24.94
N ILE A 334 4.91 26.87 -24.22
CA ILE A 334 5.60 28.16 -24.28
C ILE A 334 6.93 27.94 -24.98
N ILE A 335 7.13 28.57 -26.13
CA ILE A 335 8.24 28.27 -27.04
C ILE A 335 9.04 29.52 -27.34
N ASP A 336 10.32 29.44 -27.02
CA ASP A 336 11.31 30.47 -27.31
C ASP A 336 11.60 30.54 -28.82
N ILE A 337 11.56 31.75 -29.36
CA ILE A 337 11.94 32.06 -30.75
C ILE A 337 12.97 33.19 -30.81
N SER A 338 13.74 33.39 -29.74
CA SER A 338 14.83 34.37 -29.67
C SER A 338 15.94 34.08 -30.68
N ARG A 339 16.86 35.03 -30.85
CA ARG A 339 17.96 34.90 -31.82
C ARG A 339 18.87 33.71 -31.51
N SER A 340 19.08 33.34 -30.25
CA SER A 340 19.88 32.18 -29.86
C SER A 340 19.33 30.88 -30.43
N MET A 341 17.99 30.78 -30.57
CA MET A 341 17.29 29.62 -31.12
C MET A 341 17.59 29.36 -32.62
N MET A 342 18.35 30.25 -33.27
CA MET A 342 18.86 30.07 -34.63
C MET A 342 20.06 29.12 -34.72
N ALA A 343 20.73 28.82 -33.60
CA ALA A 343 21.89 27.95 -33.56
C ALA A 343 21.58 26.56 -34.16
N ARG A 344 22.48 26.07 -35.04
CA ARG A 344 22.34 24.81 -35.77
C ARG A 344 23.15 23.70 -35.10
N ASP A 345 22.74 23.33 -33.91
CA ASP A 345 23.48 22.41 -33.04
C ASP A 345 22.62 21.30 -32.42
N VAL A 346 21.34 21.19 -32.82
CA VAL A 346 20.53 20.02 -32.44
C VAL A 346 20.80 18.90 -33.44
N TYR A 347 21.45 17.83 -32.96
CA TYR A 347 21.72 16.65 -33.77
C TYR A 347 20.45 15.85 -34.02
N VAL A 348 20.25 15.41 -35.26
CA VAL A 348 19.08 14.62 -35.65
C VAL A 348 19.45 13.14 -35.67
N THR A 349 18.86 12.39 -34.74
CA THR A 349 18.95 10.93 -34.68
C THR A 349 17.65 10.34 -34.12
N ASN A 350 17.34 9.08 -34.45
CA ASN A 350 16.21 8.32 -33.87
C ASN A 350 14.81 8.96 -34.02
N ILE A 351 14.60 9.80 -35.03
CA ILE A 351 13.34 10.56 -35.20
C ILE A 351 12.30 9.88 -36.11
N ALA A 352 12.65 8.76 -36.75
CA ALA A 352 11.80 8.13 -37.78
C ALA A 352 10.38 7.82 -37.27
N PRO A 353 10.18 7.25 -36.06
CA PRO A 353 8.83 6.99 -35.53
C PRO A 353 7.98 8.27 -35.40
N ALA A 354 8.60 9.39 -34.99
CA ALA A 354 7.91 10.67 -34.85
C ALA A 354 7.49 11.25 -36.21
N ILE A 355 8.35 11.13 -37.24
CA ILE A 355 8.01 11.54 -38.60
C ILE A 355 6.83 10.72 -39.12
N GLU A 356 6.85 9.40 -38.94
CA GLU A 356 5.78 8.50 -39.37
C GLU A 356 4.46 8.82 -38.66
N GLY A 357 4.50 9.10 -37.36
CA GLY A 357 3.33 9.51 -36.58
C GLY A 357 2.67 10.77 -37.13
N ILE A 358 3.44 11.82 -37.43
CA ILE A 358 2.89 13.05 -38.01
C ILE A 358 2.37 12.83 -39.43
N LYS A 359 3.10 12.06 -40.26
CA LYS A 359 2.66 11.74 -41.63
C LYS A 359 1.35 10.97 -41.67
N ALA A 360 1.10 10.09 -40.69
CA ALA A 360 -0.15 9.38 -40.56
C ALA A 360 -1.31 10.31 -40.14
N ALA A 361 -1.02 11.36 -39.38
CA ALA A 361 -2.02 12.30 -38.88
C ALA A 361 -2.32 13.48 -39.83
N MET A 362 -1.35 13.90 -40.66
CA MET A 362 -1.41 15.12 -41.46
C MET A 362 -0.94 14.92 -42.92
N GLU A 363 -1.71 15.45 -43.86
CA GLU A 363 -1.50 15.31 -45.31
C GLU A 363 -1.02 16.62 -45.97
N SER A 364 -1.08 17.75 -45.26
CA SER A 364 -0.62 19.07 -45.72
C SER A 364 0.79 19.03 -46.34
N ARG A 365 0.90 19.58 -47.56
CA ARG A 365 2.16 19.69 -48.30
C ARG A 365 3.20 20.50 -47.54
N GLU A 366 2.82 21.61 -46.87
CA GLU A 366 3.77 22.44 -46.12
C GLU A 366 4.40 21.64 -44.96
N ILE A 367 3.61 20.81 -44.27
CA ILE A 367 4.10 19.92 -43.21
C ILE A 367 5.02 18.85 -43.78
N GLN A 368 4.67 18.23 -44.91
CA GLN A 368 5.54 17.26 -45.57
C GLN A 368 6.88 17.87 -46.01
N GLU A 369 6.89 19.12 -46.48
CA GLU A 369 8.11 19.85 -46.82
C GLU A 369 8.93 20.24 -45.57
N PHE A 370 8.26 20.58 -44.46
CA PHE A 370 8.90 20.80 -43.18
C PHE A 370 9.59 19.53 -42.66
N LEU A 371 8.92 18.38 -42.68
CA LEU A 371 9.47 17.10 -42.22
C LEU A 371 10.71 16.66 -43.04
N LYS A 372 10.82 17.05 -44.31
CA LYS A 372 12.01 16.77 -45.15
C LYS A 372 13.28 17.48 -44.66
N LYS A 373 13.16 18.49 -43.80
CA LYS A 373 14.31 19.18 -43.18
C LYS A 373 15.04 18.31 -42.15
N PHE A 374 14.38 17.27 -41.65
CA PHE A 374 14.91 16.39 -40.61
C PHE A 374 15.48 15.12 -41.24
N LYS A 375 16.76 15.19 -41.61
CA LYS A 375 17.51 14.03 -42.11
C LYS A 375 18.34 13.47 -40.96
N ASP A 376 18.46 12.16 -40.89
CA ASP A 376 19.32 11.52 -39.91
C ASP A 376 20.78 11.95 -40.11
N GLY A 377 21.51 12.21 -39.02
CA GLY A 377 22.93 12.55 -39.04
C GLY A 377 23.29 14.01 -39.33
N ILE A 378 22.34 14.94 -39.33
CA ILE A 378 22.62 16.38 -39.52
C ILE A 378 22.25 17.22 -38.30
N ASN A 379 22.85 18.41 -38.19
CA ASN A 379 22.43 19.42 -37.21
C ASN A 379 21.41 20.40 -37.79
N ILE A 380 20.35 20.65 -37.03
CA ILE A 380 19.25 21.56 -37.38
C ILE A 380 19.16 22.73 -36.39
N PRO A 381 18.49 23.83 -36.77
CA PRO A 381 18.22 24.93 -35.84
C PRO A 381 17.37 24.49 -34.64
N ARG A 382 17.68 24.98 -33.44
CA ARG A 382 16.90 24.71 -32.20
C ARG A 382 15.41 25.00 -32.37
N ARG A 383 15.04 26.15 -32.96
CA ARG A 383 13.63 26.52 -33.23
C ARG A 383 12.90 25.54 -34.14
N ILE A 384 13.60 24.93 -35.10
CA ILE A 384 13.01 23.95 -36.02
C ILE A 384 12.71 22.66 -35.26
N SER A 385 13.60 22.25 -34.36
CA SER A 385 13.35 21.14 -33.44
C SER A 385 12.18 21.42 -32.48
N ALA A 386 12.11 22.63 -31.92
CA ALA A 386 11.02 23.06 -31.05
C ALA A 386 9.65 23.05 -31.76
N ALA A 387 9.59 23.55 -33.00
CA ALA A 387 8.39 23.48 -33.81
C ALA A 387 7.95 22.04 -34.08
N PHE A 388 8.90 21.12 -34.37
CA PHE A 388 8.59 19.70 -34.57
C PHE A 388 8.04 19.06 -33.29
N ALA A 389 8.66 19.31 -32.13
CA ALA A 389 8.18 18.82 -30.84
C ALA A 389 6.76 19.31 -30.53
N ALA A 390 6.45 20.57 -30.82
CA ALA A 390 5.11 21.13 -30.63
C ALA A 390 4.06 20.50 -31.55
N VAL A 391 4.38 20.32 -32.85
CA VAL A 391 3.47 19.66 -33.79
C VAL A 391 3.23 18.19 -33.39
N LEU A 392 4.28 17.48 -32.99
CA LEU A 392 4.17 16.10 -32.49
C LEU A 392 3.25 16.04 -31.26
N PHE A 393 3.44 16.95 -30.30
CA PHE A 393 2.61 17.03 -29.10
C PHE A 393 1.13 17.23 -29.43
N LEU A 394 0.82 18.17 -30.34
CA LEU A 394 -0.56 18.39 -30.79
C LEU A 394 -1.14 17.15 -31.47
N SER A 395 -0.36 16.50 -32.34
CA SER A 395 -0.77 15.27 -33.02
C SER A 395 -1.12 14.15 -32.05
N GLU A 396 -0.31 13.96 -31.02
CA GLU A 396 -0.54 12.97 -29.96
C GLU A 396 -1.78 13.31 -29.12
N LYS A 397 -1.98 14.60 -28.80
CA LYS A 397 -3.17 15.09 -28.08
C LYS A 397 -4.45 14.85 -28.87
N VAL A 398 -4.47 15.19 -30.15
CA VAL A 398 -5.62 14.91 -31.03
C VAL A 398 -5.86 13.40 -31.17
N GLY A 399 -4.79 12.59 -31.27
CA GLY A 399 -4.89 11.14 -31.34
C GLY A 399 -5.58 10.51 -30.12
N ARG A 400 -5.46 11.12 -28.94
CA ARG A 400 -6.18 10.69 -27.71
C ARG A 400 -7.65 11.06 -27.72
N GLY A 401 -8.02 12.20 -28.33
CA GLY A 401 -9.42 12.59 -28.54
C GLY A 401 -10.23 12.93 -27.28
N PHE A 402 -9.57 13.24 -26.15
CA PHE A 402 -10.24 13.46 -24.87
C PHE A 402 -10.83 14.87 -24.66
N GLY A 403 -10.81 15.75 -25.66
CA GLY A 403 -11.32 17.13 -25.52
C GLY A 403 -10.41 18.03 -24.69
N GLU A 404 -9.15 17.62 -24.51
CA GLU A 404 -8.08 18.43 -23.95
C GLU A 404 -7.83 19.67 -24.81
N LYS A 405 -7.63 20.81 -24.15
CA LYS A 405 -7.33 22.10 -24.79
C LYS A 405 -5.84 22.33 -24.77
N VAL A 406 -5.28 22.71 -25.93
CA VAL A 406 -3.84 23.02 -26.05
C VAL A 406 -3.66 24.43 -26.59
N SER A 407 -2.99 25.29 -25.82
CA SER A 407 -2.58 26.63 -26.27
C SER A 407 -1.08 26.65 -26.55
N VAL A 408 -0.66 27.51 -27.48
CA VAL A 408 0.74 27.69 -27.83
C VAL A 408 1.08 29.17 -27.74
N ILE A 409 2.11 29.47 -26.97
CA ILE A 409 2.64 30.80 -26.75
C ILE A 409 4.04 30.82 -27.37
N ARG A 410 4.30 31.75 -28.27
CA ARG A 410 5.67 32.04 -28.73
C ARG A 410 6.18 33.26 -28.00
N PHE A 411 7.47 33.31 -27.70
CA PHE A 411 8.06 34.50 -27.08
C PHE A 411 9.46 34.79 -27.60
N ALA A 412 9.79 36.08 -27.69
CA ALA A 412 11.15 36.59 -27.81
C ALA A 412 11.21 38.00 -27.22
N ASP A 413 10.98 39.03 -28.04
CA ASP A 413 10.87 40.42 -27.59
C ASP A 413 9.56 40.65 -26.82
N GLU A 414 8.48 40.04 -27.31
CA GLU A 414 7.14 40.01 -26.71
C GLU A 414 6.62 38.57 -26.70
N ALA A 415 5.67 38.28 -25.82
CA ALA A 415 4.94 37.02 -25.80
C ALA A 415 3.60 37.11 -26.53
N GLN A 416 3.34 36.16 -27.42
CA GLN A 416 2.11 36.08 -28.19
C GLN A 416 1.50 34.69 -28.11
N VAL A 417 0.21 34.64 -27.72
CA VAL A 417 -0.61 33.44 -27.83
C VAL A 417 -1.00 33.25 -29.31
N LEU A 418 -0.73 32.06 -29.86
CA LEU A 418 -1.08 31.75 -31.24
C LEU A 418 -2.60 31.57 -31.38
N PRO A 419 -3.24 32.21 -32.38
CA PRO A 419 -4.66 32.03 -32.63
C PRO A 419 -4.92 30.67 -33.31
N PHE A 420 -5.89 29.91 -32.83
CA PHE A 420 -6.34 28.67 -33.44
C PHE A 420 -7.82 28.82 -33.81
N GLY A 421 -8.10 29.01 -35.11
CA GLY A 421 -9.43 29.37 -35.58
C GLY A 421 -9.92 30.68 -34.92
N ASP A 422 -11.11 30.63 -34.32
CA ASP A 422 -11.71 31.76 -33.61
C ASP A 422 -11.25 31.90 -32.14
N GLY A 423 -10.31 31.06 -31.69
CA GLY A 423 -9.87 30.99 -30.30
C GLY A 423 -8.36 31.08 -30.10
N PHE A 424 -7.93 30.86 -28.87
CA PHE A 424 -6.52 30.87 -28.45
C PHE A 424 -6.00 29.47 -28.06
N TYR A 425 -6.77 28.43 -28.34
CA TYR A 425 -6.44 27.04 -28.07
C TYR A 425 -7.01 26.11 -29.15
N MET A 426 -6.35 24.97 -29.32
CA MET A 426 -6.84 23.85 -30.11
C MET A 426 -7.60 22.87 -29.20
N ASP A 427 -8.78 22.42 -29.64
CA ASP A 427 -9.54 21.37 -28.95
C ASP A 427 -9.26 20.00 -29.57
N SER A 428 -8.73 19.08 -28.75
CA SER A 428 -8.35 17.73 -29.21
C SER A 428 -9.54 16.82 -29.53
N ALA A 429 -10.76 17.11 -29.08
CA ALA A 429 -11.96 16.35 -29.46
C ALA A 429 -12.57 16.80 -30.79
N SER A 430 -12.08 17.90 -31.39
CA SER A 430 -12.74 18.51 -32.54
C SER A 430 -12.81 17.62 -33.78
N GLY A 431 -12.00 16.54 -33.88
CA GLY A 431 -12.05 15.49 -34.91
C GLY A 431 -11.84 15.98 -36.37
N LYS A 432 -11.81 17.29 -36.59
CA LYS A 432 -11.60 17.94 -37.86
C LYS A 432 -10.11 17.94 -38.15
N LYS A 433 -9.66 17.01 -39.00
CA LYS A 433 -8.28 16.95 -39.51
C LYS A 433 -7.73 18.33 -39.92
N GLY A 434 -8.59 19.22 -40.45
CA GLY A 434 -8.22 20.58 -40.83
C GLY A 434 -7.71 21.48 -39.69
N ILE A 435 -8.20 21.35 -38.45
CA ILE A 435 -7.78 22.21 -37.34
C ILE A 435 -6.36 21.87 -36.90
N LEU A 436 -6.02 20.58 -36.82
CA LEU A 436 -4.67 20.12 -36.50
C LEU A 436 -3.67 20.55 -37.58
N GLU A 437 -4.04 20.45 -38.86
CA GLU A 437 -3.19 20.90 -39.95
C GLU A 437 -3.00 22.43 -39.95
N GLU A 438 -4.05 23.20 -39.71
CA GLU A 438 -3.96 24.66 -39.60
C GLU A 438 -3.06 25.08 -38.43
N ALA A 439 -3.24 24.45 -37.27
CA ALA A 439 -2.40 24.66 -36.11
C ALA A 439 -0.93 24.32 -36.40
N ALA A 440 -0.68 23.19 -37.06
CA ALA A 440 0.67 22.77 -37.42
C ALA A 440 1.33 23.74 -38.41
N ARG A 441 0.60 24.21 -39.43
CA ARG A 441 1.11 25.22 -40.37
C ARG A 441 1.46 26.51 -39.65
N LEU A 442 0.58 26.96 -38.75
CA LEU A 442 0.81 28.17 -37.97
C LEU A 442 2.06 28.05 -37.08
N ILE A 443 2.27 26.90 -36.44
CA ILE A 443 3.48 26.64 -35.64
C ILE A 443 4.72 26.66 -36.53
N VAL A 444 4.72 25.96 -37.66
CA VAL A 444 5.87 25.93 -38.58
C VAL A 444 6.20 27.34 -39.07
N ASP A 445 5.19 28.14 -39.40
CA ASP A 445 5.37 29.52 -39.88
C ASP A 445 5.85 30.46 -38.76
N ARG A 446 5.12 30.51 -37.64
CA ARG A 446 5.33 31.48 -36.55
C ARG A 446 6.44 31.12 -35.58
N ILE A 447 6.91 29.88 -35.58
CA ILE A 447 7.98 29.38 -34.69
C ILE A 447 9.16 28.87 -35.50
N GLY A 448 8.92 28.04 -36.52
CA GLY A 448 9.99 27.49 -37.34
C GLY A 448 10.70 28.55 -38.20
N ASN A 449 9.95 29.55 -38.69
CA ASN A 449 10.47 30.54 -39.65
C ASN A 449 10.61 31.97 -39.09
N ALA A 450 10.07 32.27 -37.91
CA ALA A 450 10.20 33.59 -37.27
C ALA A 450 11.30 33.62 -36.20
N TYR A 451 11.79 34.82 -35.86
CA TYR A 451 12.68 35.04 -34.72
C TYR A 451 12.62 36.47 -34.18
N GLY A 452 12.93 36.65 -32.90
CA GLY A 452 13.09 37.94 -32.23
C GLY A 452 14.50 38.17 -31.70
N GLN A 453 14.72 39.23 -30.91
CA GLN A 453 16.04 39.62 -30.39
C GLN A 453 16.28 39.20 -28.94
N ALA A 454 15.27 39.34 -28.08
CA ALA A 454 15.36 39.09 -26.64
C ALA A 454 14.71 37.75 -26.21
N THR A 455 14.83 37.44 -24.92
CA THR A 455 14.30 36.22 -24.27
C THR A 455 13.38 36.62 -23.10
N ASN A 456 12.26 37.28 -23.41
CA ASN A 456 11.31 37.79 -22.43
C ASN A 456 10.41 36.68 -21.84
N MET A 457 10.98 35.85 -20.98
CA MET A 457 10.25 34.75 -20.33
C MET A 457 9.19 35.23 -19.35
N GLY A 458 9.40 36.36 -18.67
CA GLY A 458 8.44 36.92 -17.71
C GLY A 458 7.08 37.20 -18.37
N ASP A 459 7.07 37.92 -19.49
CA ASP A 459 5.84 38.19 -20.26
C ASP A 459 5.18 36.89 -20.76
N ALA A 460 5.98 35.90 -21.16
CA ALA A 460 5.48 34.61 -21.59
C ALA A 460 4.73 33.87 -20.46
N MET A 461 5.25 33.93 -19.23
CA MET A 461 4.59 33.34 -18.06
C MET A 461 3.30 34.10 -17.69
N VAL A 462 3.28 35.44 -17.82
CA VAL A 462 2.06 36.24 -17.61
C VAL A 462 0.97 35.86 -18.64
N LYS A 463 1.34 35.68 -19.91
CA LYS A 463 0.41 35.18 -20.94
C LYS A 463 -0.09 33.77 -20.63
N ALA A 464 0.79 32.89 -20.13
CA ALA A 464 0.39 31.55 -19.71
C ALA A 464 -0.61 31.60 -18.55
N GLN A 465 -0.50 32.57 -17.64
CA GLN A 465 -1.44 32.75 -16.53
C GLN A 465 -2.81 33.20 -17.04
N GLN A 466 -2.85 34.10 -18.04
CA GLN A 466 -4.10 34.51 -18.69
C GLN A 466 -4.80 33.32 -19.35
N VAL A 467 -4.06 32.50 -20.10
CA VAL A 467 -4.58 31.28 -20.73
C VAL A 467 -5.07 30.28 -19.68
N LEU A 468 -4.29 30.07 -18.61
CA LEU A 468 -4.67 29.19 -17.51
C LEU A 468 -5.98 29.63 -16.86
N PHE A 469 -6.14 30.93 -16.59
CA PHE A 469 -7.36 31.48 -15.99
C PHE A 469 -8.58 31.17 -16.87
N GLU A 470 -8.46 31.33 -18.18
CA GLU A 470 -9.53 30.97 -19.11
C GLU A 470 -9.82 29.46 -19.12
N PHE A 471 -8.79 28.61 -19.08
CA PHE A 471 -8.98 27.15 -18.97
C PHE A 471 -9.69 26.77 -17.67
N GLN A 472 -9.35 27.41 -16.55
CA GLN A 472 -10.01 27.20 -15.27
C GLN A 472 -11.46 27.67 -15.27
N ASN A 473 -11.77 28.78 -15.94
CA ASN A 473 -13.16 29.24 -16.10
C ASN A 473 -14.00 28.26 -16.93
N MET A 474 -13.38 27.58 -17.90
CA MET A 474 -14.04 26.56 -18.71
C MET A 474 -14.20 25.25 -17.94
N ASN A 475 -13.13 24.73 -17.35
CA ASN A 475 -13.07 23.46 -16.62
C ASN A 475 -12.17 23.60 -15.36
N PRO A 476 -12.72 23.99 -14.20
CA PRO A 476 -11.94 24.27 -12.99
C PRO A 476 -11.11 23.09 -12.48
N ASP A 477 -11.64 21.88 -12.65
CA ASP A 477 -11.07 20.65 -12.08
C ASP A 477 -10.11 19.93 -13.04
N GLN A 478 -9.94 20.44 -14.26
CA GLN A 478 -9.07 19.82 -15.24
C GLN A 478 -7.62 20.29 -15.04
N PRO A 479 -6.67 19.37 -14.79
CA PRO A 479 -5.27 19.74 -14.62
C PRO A 479 -4.70 20.38 -15.88
N THR A 480 -3.73 21.29 -15.69
CA THR A 480 -3.04 21.96 -16.79
C THR A 480 -1.53 21.72 -16.71
N MET A 481 -0.98 21.19 -17.80
CA MET A 481 0.46 21.05 -18.00
C MET A 481 0.99 22.29 -18.73
N ILE A 482 2.04 22.91 -18.21
CA ILE A 482 2.77 23.97 -18.91
C ILE A 482 4.13 23.43 -19.30
N ILE A 483 4.54 23.61 -20.55
CA ILE A 483 5.87 23.21 -21.04
C ILE A 483 6.56 24.45 -21.57
N LEU A 484 7.62 24.89 -20.89
CA LEU A 484 8.49 25.98 -21.34
C LEU A 484 9.70 25.39 -22.06
N LEU A 485 9.85 25.66 -23.36
CA LEU A 485 11.03 25.30 -24.14
C LEU A 485 11.84 26.57 -24.42
N THR A 486 13.10 26.58 -23.96
CA THR A 486 14.02 27.70 -24.13
C THR A 486 15.46 27.24 -24.29
N ASP A 487 16.30 28.11 -24.85
CA ASP A 487 17.75 27.91 -24.93
C ASP A 487 18.57 28.95 -24.15
N GLY A 488 17.90 29.82 -23.39
CA GLY A 488 18.49 31.02 -22.85
C GLY A 488 18.24 31.23 -21.35
N VAL A 489 18.77 32.36 -20.89
CA VAL A 489 18.53 32.93 -19.56
C VAL A 489 17.43 33.97 -19.70
N PRO A 490 16.46 34.07 -18.78
CA PRO A 490 15.47 35.13 -18.81
C PRO A 490 16.15 36.50 -18.86
N THR A 491 15.66 37.41 -19.71
CA THR A 491 16.14 38.81 -19.70
C THR A 491 15.93 39.45 -18.33
N ASP A 492 14.81 39.12 -17.67
CA ASP A 492 14.55 39.47 -16.27
C ASP A 492 14.30 38.18 -15.44
N PRO A 493 15.30 37.72 -14.68
CA PRO A 493 15.16 36.54 -13.83
C PRO A 493 14.15 36.70 -12.68
N ASN A 494 13.95 37.91 -12.17
CA ASN A 494 13.06 38.13 -11.02
C ASN A 494 11.61 37.98 -11.43
N ASP A 495 11.22 38.62 -12.54
CA ASP A 495 9.87 38.53 -13.08
C ASP A 495 9.49 37.09 -13.43
N PHE A 496 10.44 36.34 -14.01
CA PHE A 496 10.25 34.92 -14.29
C PHE A 496 9.99 34.11 -13.01
N LEU A 497 10.82 34.28 -11.98
CA LEU A 497 10.69 33.53 -10.73
C LEU A 497 9.44 33.92 -9.94
N GLU A 498 9.03 35.19 -9.98
CA GLU A 498 7.77 35.65 -9.38
C GLU A 498 6.57 34.99 -10.06
N ALA A 499 6.57 34.91 -11.39
CA ALA A 499 5.52 34.22 -12.13
C ALA A 499 5.49 32.71 -11.81
N ILE A 500 6.65 32.04 -11.76
CA ILE A 500 6.74 30.63 -11.34
C ILE A 500 6.16 30.43 -9.93
N LYS A 501 6.44 31.35 -9.00
CA LYS A 501 5.89 31.29 -7.64
C LYS A 501 4.36 31.33 -7.65
N MET A 502 3.75 32.19 -8.45
CA MET A 502 2.28 32.23 -8.60
C MET A 502 1.72 30.88 -9.09
N PHE A 503 2.34 30.24 -10.09
CA PHE A 503 1.91 28.91 -10.52
C PHE A 503 2.10 27.83 -9.46
N SER A 504 3.14 27.96 -8.62
CA SER A 504 3.43 26.98 -7.56
C SER A 504 2.36 26.91 -6.45
N GLU A 505 1.54 27.95 -6.34
CA GLU A 505 0.40 28.05 -5.43
C GLU A 505 -0.82 27.27 -5.95
N ASN A 506 -0.87 27.00 -7.25
CA ASN A 506 -1.96 26.25 -7.88
C ASN A 506 -1.65 24.74 -7.92
N PRO A 507 -2.35 23.89 -7.15
CA PRO A 507 -2.09 22.46 -7.14
C PRO A 507 -2.43 21.77 -8.47
N ASN A 508 -3.27 22.39 -9.31
CA ASN A 508 -3.76 21.84 -10.58
C ASN A 508 -2.80 22.10 -11.76
N VAL A 509 -1.66 22.74 -11.52
CA VAL A 509 -0.68 23.10 -12.53
C VAL A 509 0.63 22.34 -12.32
N VAL A 510 1.20 21.85 -13.42
CA VAL A 510 2.55 21.27 -13.45
C VAL A 510 3.35 21.96 -14.53
N ILE A 511 4.52 22.50 -14.18
CA ILE A 511 5.42 23.17 -15.15
C ILE A 511 6.63 22.31 -15.42
N TYR A 512 6.79 21.94 -16.69
CA TYR A 512 7.99 21.34 -17.23
C TYR A 512 8.83 22.37 -17.96
N ILE A 513 10.15 22.26 -17.83
CA ILE A 513 11.08 23.13 -18.55
C ILE A 513 12.00 22.26 -19.40
N VAL A 514 12.12 22.59 -20.68
CA VAL A 514 12.95 21.91 -21.65
C VAL A 514 14.03 22.87 -22.13
N GLY A 515 15.29 22.49 -21.88
CA GLY A 515 16.45 23.27 -22.22
C GLY A 515 17.09 22.81 -23.53
N LEU A 516 17.28 23.69 -24.51
CA LEU A 516 18.09 23.40 -25.70
C LEU A 516 19.42 24.15 -25.63
N GLY A 517 20.53 23.49 -25.94
CA GLY A 517 21.84 24.13 -25.90
C GLY A 517 22.31 24.47 -24.47
N ASN A 518 22.45 25.76 -24.15
CA ASN A 518 23.11 26.23 -22.92
C ASN A 518 22.22 27.16 -22.08
N PRO A 519 21.02 26.73 -21.64
CA PRO A 519 20.21 27.50 -20.70
C PRO A 519 20.86 27.48 -19.30
N ASP A 520 20.32 28.29 -18.39
CA ASP A 520 20.67 28.23 -16.96
C ASP A 520 20.06 26.97 -16.32
N ASP A 521 20.79 25.86 -16.39
CA ASP A 521 20.34 24.54 -15.92
C ASP A 521 19.90 24.56 -14.43
N GLU A 522 20.56 25.35 -13.58
CA GLU A 522 20.26 25.45 -12.15
C GLU A 522 18.94 26.18 -11.91
N MET A 523 18.78 27.36 -12.52
CA MET A 523 17.55 28.15 -12.42
C MET A 523 16.35 27.39 -12.98
N MET A 524 16.51 26.73 -14.14
CA MET A 524 15.44 25.96 -14.77
C MET A 524 15.06 24.73 -13.93
N SER A 525 16.05 24.02 -13.37
CA SER A 525 15.76 22.91 -12.44
C SER A 525 15.00 23.39 -11.20
N LYS A 526 15.40 24.53 -10.63
CA LYS A 526 14.73 25.12 -9.46
C LYS A 526 13.28 25.52 -9.79
N ALA A 527 13.06 26.20 -10.92
CA ALA A 527 11.75 26.66 -11.34
C ALA A 527 10.78 25.48 -11.61
N ALA A 528 11.21 24.47 -12.36
CA ALA A 528 10.38 23.29 -12.64
C ALA A 528 10.01 22.52 -11.36
N LYS A 529 10.95 22.39 -10.42
CA LYS A 529 10.72 21.73 -9.12
C LYS A 529 9.68 22.46 -8.26
N LEU A 530 9.67 23.80 -8.28
CA LEU A 530 8.68 24.58 -7.52
C LEU A 530 7.23 24.26 -7.93
N CYS A 531 7.02 23.92 -9.20
CA CYS A 531 5.71 23.57 -9.77
C CYS A 531 5.48 22.06 -9.91
N GLY A 532 6.29 21.21 -9.27
CA GLY A 532 6.10 19.74 -9.30
C GLY A 532 6.39 19.05 -10.63
N GLY A 533 7.01 19.76 -11.59
CA GLY A 533 7.47 19.17 -12.85
C GLY A 533 8.95 18.81 -12.82
N GLU A 534 9.56 18.73 -14.00
CA GLU A 534 11.00 18.46 -14.13
C GLU A 534 11.64 19.36 -15.18
N TYR A 535 12.93 19.61 -14.98
CA TYR A 535 13.81 20.16 -16.00
C TYR A 535 14.39 19.00 -16.81
N PHE A 536 14.32 19.12 -18.13
CA PHE A 536 14.83 18.13 -19.08
C PHE A 536 15.71 18.82 -20.13
N LYS A 537 16.87 18.25 -20.39
CA LYS A 537 17.84 18.74 -21.39
C LYS A 537 18.16 17.60 -22.34
N PRO A 538 17.52 17.52 -23.52
CA PRO A 538 17.79 16.46 -24.48
C PRO A 538 19.20 16.59 -25.07
N GLU A 539 19.84 15.45 -25.32
CA GLU A 539 21.11 15.39 -26.05
C GLU A 539 20.92 15.59 -27.56
N ASP A 540 19.76 15.19 -28.08
CA ASP A 540 19.43 15.23 -29.50
C ASP A 540 17.93 15.42 -29.79
N ALA A 541 17.58 15.56 -31.07
CA ALA A 541 16.19 15.71 -31.50
C ALA A 541 15.33 14.47 -31.18
N GLY A 542 15.89 13.26 -31.21
CA GLY A 542 15.17 12.03 -30.90
C GLY A 542 14.70 12.00 -29.45
N GLU A 543 15.60 12.29 -28.52
CA GLU A 543 15.26 12.38 -27.09
C GLU A 543 14.19 13.44 -26.80
N LEU A 544 14.31 14.62 -27.43
CA LEU A 544 13.30 15.68 -27.33
C LEU A 544 11.92 15.18 -27.75
N LEU A 545 11.83 14.53 -28.90
CA LEU A 545 10.55 14.06 -29.46
C LEU A 545 9.95 12.92 -28.65
N ILE A 546 10.78 11.99 -28.15
CA ILE A 546 10.34 10.92 -27.25
C ILE A 546 9.76 11.54 -25.97
N TRP A 547 10.45 12.53 -25.39
CA TRP A 547 9.99 13.20 -24.19
C TRP A 547 8.64 13.91 -24.42
N TYR A 548 8.49 14.67 -25.50
CA TYR A 548 7.23 15.36 -25.84
C TYR A 548 6.09 14.37 -26.13
N SER A 549 6.34 13.29 -26.88
CA SER A 549 5.34 12.25 -27.14
C SER A 549 4.85 11.60 -25.85
N LYS A 550 5.78 11.27 -24.94
CA LYS A 550 5.43 10.73 -23.61
C LYS A 550 4.61 11.74 -22.80
N ARG A 551 5.01 13.02 -22.77
CA ARG A 551 4.33 14.08 -22.01
C ARG A 551 2.99 14.48 -22.60
N ALA A 552 2.75 14.27 -23.89
CA ALA A 552 1.43 14.46 -24.48
C ALA A 552 0.41 13.44 -23.95
N ARG A 553 0.88 12.23 -23.61
CA ARG A 553 0.05 11.11 -23.15
C ARG A 553 -0.07 11.04 -21.62
N ASP A 554 1.04 11.29 -20.93
CA ASP A 554 1.16 11.03 -19.50
C ASP A 554 1.43 12.33 -18.70
N LEU A 555 0.53 12.62 -17.76
CA LEU A 555 0.76 13.63 -16.73
C LEU A 555 1.39 12.95 -15.51
N THR A 556 2.68 13.17 -15.29
CA THR A 556 3.36 12.79 -14.04
C THR A 556 3.42 14.00 -13.11
N VAL A 557 3.34 13.79 -11.81
CA VAL A 557 3.52 14.85 -10.82
C VAL A 557 4.62 14.41 -9.86
N LYS A 558 5.76 15.12 -9.83
CA LYS A 558 6.78 14.88 -8.80
C LYS A 558 6.36 15.59 -7.52
N LEU A 559 6.45 14.90 -6.39
CA LEU A 559 6.05 15.48 -5.11
C LEU A 559 7.07 16.52 -4.63
N LYS A 560 6.55 17.61 -4.04
CA LYS A 560 7.34 18.62 -3.35
C LYS A 560 8.08 17.93 -2.20
N ALA A 561 9.41 17.98 -2.18
CA ALA A 561 10.11 17.86 -0.91
C ALA A 561 9.82 19.16 -0.16
N HIS A 562 8.86 19.13 0.78
CA HIS A 562 8.79 20.19 1.76
C HIS A 562 10.02 20.06 2.66
N THR A 563 11.14 20.65 2.25
CA THR A 563 12.13 21.13 3.22
C THR A 563 11.42 22.17 4.06
N LYS A 564 11.03 21.77 5.28
CA LYS A 564 10.66 22.68 6.34
C LYS A 564 11.81 23.62 6.64
#